data_AF-A0A2N2T8E8-F1
#
_entry.id   AF-A0A2N2T8E8-F1
#
_cell.length_a   1.000
_cell.length_b   1.000
_cell.length_c   1.000
_cell.angle_alpha   90.00
_cell.angle_beta   90.00
_cell.angle_gamma   90.00
#
_symmetry.space_group_name_H-M   'P 1'
#
loop_
_entity.id
_entity.type
_entity.pdbx_description
1 polymer ?
#
loop_
_entity_poly.entity_id
_entity_poly.type
_entity_poly.pdbx_seq_one_letter_code
_entity_poly.pdbx_strand_id
1 'polypeptide(L)'
;MLMQALMFVLGLVALVIGAEAMVRGASRLAVSWGISPLVVGLTVVAFGTSAPEMAVSVGAALSGTSDLAIGNVVGSNIANILLILGISALVAPLLVHEQIIRQEVPVMIGATLLVVAMALDGGIGRIEAGLLFALVMAYTVFLVVQSRRASKDAEAEFASEIPTSQWDRHWGVQAALVIGGLALLVLGADWLVGAAVVFAKYFGVSDLVIGLTVVAVGTSMPEIATSLIAALRGQRDIAVGNVIGSNIFNLLAVLGAA
;
A
#
# COMPACT_ATOMS: atom_id res chain seq x y z
N MET A 1 9.51 -9.84 28.27
CA MET A 1 9.95 -8.45 28.01
C MET A 1 11.17 -8.40 27.08
N LEU A 2 12.31 -9.02 27.40
CA LEU A 2 13.50 -8.98 26.53
C LEU A 2 13.26 -9.51 25.11
N MET A 3 12.59 -10.66 24.98
CA MET A 3 12.21 -11.21 23.67
C MET A 3 11.34 -10.24 22.86
N GLN A 4 10.38 -9.56 23.51
CA GLN A 4 9.50 -8.62 22.82
C GLN A 4 10.24 -7.36 22.39
N ALA A 5 11.20 -6.88 23.19
CA ALA A 5 12.07 -5.78 22.79
C ALA A 5 12.91 -6.18 21.57
N LEU A 6 13.42 -7.41 21.53
CA LEU A 6 14.15 -7.93 20.38
C LEU A 6 13.24 -8.02 19.14
N MET A 7 12.03 -8.59 19.26
CA MET A 7 11.07 -8.68 18.16
C MET A 7 10.65 -7.30 17.64
N PHE A 8 10.48 -6.32 18.52
CA PHE A 8 10.18 -4.94 18.15
C PHE A 8 11.30 -4.34 17.29
N VAL A 9 12.55 -4.49 17.72
CA VAL A 9 13.71 -3.97 16.99
C VAL A 9 13.92 -4.72 15.67
N LEU A 10 13.81 -6.04 15.68
CA LEU A 10 13.91 -6.86 14.46
C LEU A 10 12.79 -6.52 13.46
N GLY A 11 11.58 -6.28 13.95
CA GLY A 11 10.44 -5.85 13.14
C GLY A 11 10.70 -4.51 12.46
N LEU A 12 11.22 -3.53 13.21
CA LEU A 12 11.61 -2.22 12.65
C LEU A 12 12.72 -2.34 11.59
N VAL A 13 13.74 -3.15 11.86
CA VAL A 13 14.83 -3.40 10.90
C VAL A 13 14.30 -4.09 9.65
N ALA A 14 13.43 -5.08 9.79
CA ALA A 14 12.81 -5.79 8.68
C ALA A 14 11.93 -4.85 7.83
N LEU A 15 11.16 -3.96 8.46
CA LEU A 15 10.37 -2.94 7.76
C LEU A 15 11.25 -2.00 6.92
N VAL A 16 12.36 -1.51 7.49
CA VAL A 16 13.27 -0.60 6.77
C VAL A 16 13.95 -1.32 5.59
N ILE A 17 14.48 -2.53 5.80
CA ILE A 17 15.13 -3.30 4.74
C ILE A 17 14.10 -3.72 3.68
N GLY A 18 12.91 -4.13 4.10
CA GLY A 18 11.82 -4.53 3.22
C GLY A 18 11.35 -3.38 2.34
N ALA A 19 11.13 -2.20 2.93
CA ALA A 19 10.77 -0.98 2.21
C ALA A 19 11.86 -0.58 1.20
N GLU A 20 13.14 -0.62 1.59
CA GLU A 20 14.25 -0.31 0.68
C GLU A 20 14.28 -1.28 -0.51
N ALA A 21 14.15 -2.59 -0.26
CA ALA A 21 14.11 -3.60 -1.30
C ALA A 21 12.89 -3.43 -2.22
N MET A 22 11.72 -3.14 -1.64
CA MET A 22 10.48 -2.91 -2.36
C MET A 22 10.58 -1.71 -3.29
N VAL A 23 10.99 -0.55 -2.78
CA VAL A 23 11.15 0.70 -3.53
C VAL A 23 12.20 0.56 -4.64
N ARG A 24 13.33 -0.10 -4.34
CA ARG A 24 14.36 -0.38 -5.34
C ARG A 24 13.86 -1.33 -6.43
N GLY A 25 13.19 -2.42 -6.04
CA GLY A 25 12.63 -3.38 -6.99
C GLY A 25 11.57 -2.73 -7.89
N ALA A 26 10.65 -1.96 -7.30
CA ALA A 26 9.58 -1.26 -7.99
C ALA A 26 10.09 -0.24 -9.02
N SER A 27 11.03 0.63 -8.62
CA SER A 27 11.62 1.62 -9.54
C SER A 27 12.35 0.99 -10.73
N ARG A 28 13.04 -0.12 -10.51
CA ARG A 28 13.70 -0.87 -11.58
C ARG A 28 12.71 -1.59 -12.49
N LEU A 29 11.66 -2.15 -11.90
CA LEU A 29 10.59 -2.83 -12.60
C LEU A 29 9.82 -1.88 -13.51
N ALA A 30 9.62 -0.63 -13.09
CA ALA A 30 9.04 0.42 -13.92
C ALA A 30 9.78 0.54 -15.26
N VAL A 31 11.11 0.59 -15.20
CA VAL A 31 11.98 0.76 -16.38
C VAL A 31 12.06 -0.48 -17.25
N SER A 32 12.14 -1.66 -16.64
CA SER A 32 12.19 -2.90 -17.42
C SER A 32 10.88 -3.20 -18.14
N TRP A 33 9.74 -2.69 -17.64
CA TRP A 33 8.41 -2.90 -18.22
C TRP A 33 7.90 -1.74 -19.07
N GLY A 34 8.68 -0.67 -19.21
CA GLY A 34 8.31 0.52 -19.98
C GLY A 34 7.07 1.22 -19.43
N ILE A 35 6.96 1.31 -18.10
CA ILE A 35 5.87 2.00 -17.40
C ILE A 35 6.44 3.00 -16.41
N SER A 36 5.65 4.03 -16.07
CA SER A 36 6.09 5.06 -15.13
C SER A 36 6.21 4.52 -13.70
N PRO A 37 7.16 5.04 -12.88
CA PRO A 37 7.25 4.70 -11.46
C PRO A 37 5.95 4.96 -10.71
N LEU A 38 5.24 6.02 -11.10
CA LEU A 38 3.91 6.34 -10.58
C LEU A 38 2.96 5.14 -10.73
N VAL A 39 2.90 4.54 -11.91
CA VAL A 39 1.99 3.41 -12.19
C VAL A 39 2.42 2.16 -11.45
N VAL A 40 3.72 1.91 -11.27
CA VAL A 40 4.20 0.83 -10.39
C VAL A 40 3.79 1.09 -8.93
N GLY A 41 3.89 2.34 -8.46
CA GLY A 41 3.40 2.77 -7.15
C GLY A 41 1.90 2.50 -6.97
N LEU A 42 1.09 2.92 -7.95
CA LEU A 42 -0.37 2.76 -7.96
C LEU A 42 -0.83 1.29 -8.07
N THR A 43 0.05 0.39 -8.52
CA THR A 43 -0.30 -1.01 -8.81
C THR A 43 0.51 -1.97 -7.95
N VAL A 44 1.71 -2.37 -8.39
CA VAL A 44 2.52 -3.41 -7.75
C VAL A 44 2.82 -3.08 -6.29
N VAL A 45 3.15 -1.81 -5.99
CA VAL A 45 3.47 -1.41 -4.62
C VAL A 45 2.23 -1.37 -3.76
N ALA A 46 1.20 -0.63 -4.18
CA ALA A 46 -0.07 -0.53 -3.49
C ALA A 46 -0.73 -1.89 -3.21
N PHE A 47 -0.82 -2.76 -4.23
CA PHE A 47 -1.40 -4.10 -4.07
C PHE A 47 -0.58 -4.96 -3.12
N GLY A 48 0.75 -4.84 -3.19
CA GLY A 48 1.65 -5.58 -2.33
C GLY A 48 1.47 -5.16 -0.87
N THR A 49 1.63 -3.87 -0.58
CA THR A 49 1.56 -3.37 0.80
C THR A 49 0.18 -3.54 1.40
N SER A 50 -0.89 -3.50 0.61
CA SER A 50 -2.28 -3.68 1.08
C SER A 50 -2.78 -5.13 1.07
N ALA A 51 -1.90 -6.10 0.79
CA ALA A 51 -2.22 -7.51 0.92
C ALA A 51 -2.57 -7.95 2.36
N PRO A 52 -1.92 -7.43 3.43
CA PRO A 52 -2.32 -7.68 4.81
C PRO A 52 -3.74 -7.17 5.11
N GLU A 53 -4.09 -5.97 4.67
CA GLU A 53 -5.44 -5.42 4.76
C GLU A 53 -6.45 -6.33 4.07
N MET A 54 -6.13 -6.82 2.87
CA MET A 54 -6.97 -7.79 2.18
C MET A 54 -7.17 -9.07 3.02
N ALA A 55 -6.08 -9.64 3.54
CA ALA A 55 -6.15 -10.86 4.34
C ALA A 55 -7.00 -10.68 5.62
N VAL A 56 -6.86 -9.53 6.30
CA VAL A 56 -7.62 -9.21 7.51
C VAL A 56 -9.09 -8.99 7.19
N SER A 57 -9.42 -8.18 6.18
CA SER A 57 -10.81 -7.88 5.82
C SER A 57 -11.54 -9.10 5.27
N VAL A 58 -10.91 -9.88 4.37
CA VAL A 58 -11.50 -11.12 3.85
C VAL A 58 -11.65 -12.14 4.97
N GLY A 59 -10.64 -12.30 5.83
CA GLY A 59 -10.72 -13.20 6.99
C GLY A 59 -11.85 -12.83 7.95
N ALA A 60 -12.04 -11.53 8.20
CA ALA A 60 -13.12 -11.01 9.05
C ALA A 60 -14.51 -11.26 8.43
N ALA A 61 -14.66 -11.06 7.12
CA ALA A 61 -15.93 -11.31 6.44
C ALA A 61 -16.28 -12.80 6.37
N LEU A 62 -15.30 -13.66 6.08
CA LEU A 62 -15.47 -15.13 6.11
C LEU A 62 -15.83 -15.65 7.51
N SER A 63 -15.40 -14.94 8.56
CA SER A 63 -15.72 -15.27 9.96
C SER A 63 -17.07 -14.70 10.42
N GLY A 64 -17.82 -14.02 9.54
CA GLY A 64 -19.12 -13.42 9.86
C GLY A 64 -19.03 -12.08 10.61
N THR A 65 -17.86 -11.45 10.65
CA THR A 65 -17.61 -10.14 11.29
C THR A 65 -17.40 -9.05 10.23
N SER A 66 -18.42 -8.80 9.40
CA SER A 66 -18.36 -7.85 8.28
C SER A 66 -18.06 -6.40 8.72
N ASP A 67 -18.51 -5.99 9.90
CA ASP A 67 -18.24 -4.65 10.43
C ASP A 67 -16.74 -4.40 10.64
N LEU A 68 -16.01 -5.44 11.03
CA LEU A 68 -14.55 -5.37 11.17
C LEU A 68 -13.87 -5.25 9.80
N ALA A 69 -14.39 -5.94 8.78
CA ALA A 69 -13.86 -5.86 7.42
C ALA A 69 -14.00 -4.45 6.83
N ILE A 70 -15.18 -3.83 6.99
CA ILE A 70 -15.46 -2.46 6.57
C ILE A 70 -14.64 -1.47 7.40
N GLY A 71 -14.61 -1.65 8.72
CA GLY A 71 -13.85 -0.80 9.63
C GLY A 71 -12.35 -0.79 9.29
N ASN A 72 -11.78 -1.95 8.96
CA ASN A 72 -10.40 -2.06 8.50
C ASN A 72 -10.17 -1.28 7.20
N VAL A 73 -11.01 -1.46 6.18
CA VAL A 73 -10.86 -0.73 4.91
C VAL A 73 -10.97 0.77 5.09
N VAL A 74 -12.02 1.24 5.77
CA VAL A 74 -12.26 2.68 5.96
C VAL A 74 -11.14 3.29 6.82
N GLY A 75 -10.73 2.60 7.89
CA GLY A 75 -9.64 3.01 8.75
C GLY A 75 -8.31 3.14 8.01
N SER A 76 -7.93 2.13 7.21
CA SER A 76 -6.72 2.16 6.41
C SER A 76 -6.75 3.28 5.37
N ASN A 77 -7.89 3.55 4.73
CA ASN A 77 -8.00 4.67 3.78
C ASN A 77 -7.79 6.04 4.45
N ILE A 78 -8.34 6.22 5.66
CA ILE A 78 -8.15 7.44 6.45
C ILE A 78 -6.69 7.56 6.89
N ALA A 79 -6.08 6.49 7.38
CA ALA A 79 -4.68 6.46 7.79
C ALA A 79 -3.75 6.78 6.60
N ASN A 80 -3.98 6.19 5.44
CA ASN A 80 -3.22 6.44 4.22
C ASN A 80 -3.17 7.94 3.88
N ILE A 81 -4.31 8.64 3.89
CA ILE A 81 -4.35 10.07 3.54
C ILE A 81 -3.84 10.96 4.68
N LEU A 82 -4.32 10.76 5.91
CA LEU A 82 -4.05 11.70 6.99
C LEU A 82 -2.69 11.44 7.66
N LEU A 83 -2.36 10.17 7.89
CA LEU A 83 -1.14 9.77 8.60
C LEU A 83 0.02 9.57 7.62
N ILE A 84 -0.14 8.68 6.63
CA ILE A 84 0.99 8.26 5.79
C ILE A 84 1.41 9.38 4.85
N LEU A 85 0.47 9.93 4.08
CA LEU A 85 0.76 11.05 3.19
C LEU A 85 1.14 12.31 3.98
N GLY A 86 0.47 12.55 5.12
CA GLY A 86 0.78 13.66 6.02
C GLY A 86 2.21 13.61 6.55
N ILE A 87 2.65 12.49 7.11
CA ILE A 87 4.03 12.31 7.57
C ILE A 87 5.02 12.38 6.40
N SER A 88 4.70 11.75 5.26
CA SER A 88 5.55 11.79 4.07
C SER A 88 5.78 13.23 3.59
N ALA A 89 4.74 14.07 3.61
CA ALA A 89 4.81 15.49 3.26
C ALA A 89 5.61 16.34 4.27
N LEU A 90 5.57 15.98 5.55
CA LEU A 90 6.39 16.64 6.59
C LEU A 90 7.87 16.28 6.47
N VAL A 91 8.18 15.06 6.05
CA VAL A 91 9.56 14.56 5.94
C VAL A 91 10.23 15.01 4.65
N ALA A 92 9.50 15.03 3.53
CA ALA A 92 10.03 15.48 2.24
C ALA A 92 8.95 16.18 1.40
N PRO A 93 9.29 17.26 0.66
CA PRO A 93 8.37 17.89 -0.28
C PRO A 93 7.90 16.87 -1.33
N LEU A 94 6.58 16.63 -1.39
CA LEU A 94 5.97 15.74 -2.37
C LEU A 94 5.65 16.53 -3.65
N LEU A 95 6.45 16.33 -4.70
CA LEU A 95 6.10 16.78 -6.04
C LEU A 95 5.07 15.81 -6.60
N VAL A 96 3.85 16.31 -6.80
CA VAL A 96 2.71 15.48 -7.23
C VAL A 96 2.58 15.56 -8.75
N HIS A 97 2.60 14.42 -9.41
CA HIS A 97 2.40 14.33 -10.86
C HIS A 97 0.98 14.78 -11.25
N GLU A 98 0.82 15.45 -12.40
CA GLU A 98 -0.50 15.97 -12.84
C GLU A 98 -1.55 14.85 -12.95
N GLN A 99 -1.14 13.65 -13.36
CA GLN A 99 -2.00 12.46 -13.42
C GLN A 99 -2.65 12.13 -12.06
N ILE A 100 -1.93 12.29 -10.94
CA ILE A 100 -2.50 12.07 -9.61
C ILE A 100 -3.69 13.02 -9.38
N ILE A 101 -3.50 14.31 -9.67
CA ILE A 101 -4.51 15.35 -9.37
C ILE A 101 -5.71 15.24 -10.30
N ARG A 102 -5.47 15.00 -11.59
CA ARG A 102 -6.52 15.04 -12.62
C ARG A 102 -7.20 13.69 -12.87
N GLN A 103 -6.57 12.59 -12.50
CA GLN A 103 -7.09 11.25 -12.76
C GLN A 103 -7.24 10.44 -11.48
N GLU A 104 -6.16 10.20 -10.73
CA GLU A 104 -6.19 9.20 -9.66
C GLU A 104 -6.99 9.65 -8.42
N VAL A 105 -6.86 10.92 -8.02
CA VAL A 105 -7.65 11.48 -6.93
C VAL A 105 -9.15 11.52 -7.27
N PRO A 106 -9.59 11.99 -8.46
CA PRO A 106 -10.98 11.88 -8.89
C PRO A 106 -11.50 10.43 -8.93
N VAL A 107 -10.70 9.47 -9.41
CA VAL A 107 -11.07 8.04 -9.40
C VAL A 107 -11.25 7.53 -7.97
N MET A 108 -10.33 7.86 -7.05
CA MET A 108 -10.44 7.50 -5.64
C MET A 108 -11.68 8.10 -4.97
N ILE A 109 -11.99 9.37 -5.24
CA ILE A 109 -13.20 10.03 -4.74
C ILE A 109 -14.45 9.35 -5.33
N GLY A 110 -14.45 9.07 -6.64
CA GLY A 110 -15.54 8.36 -7.30
C GLY A 110 -15.78 6.97 -6.72
N ALA A 111 -14.71 6.20 -6.48
CA ALA A 111 -14.77 4.91 -5.82
C ALA A 111 -15.32 5.01 -4.38
N THR A 112 -14.90 6.04 -3.64
CA THR A 112 -15.42 6.32 -2.29
C THR A 112 -16.92 6.59 -2.32
N LEU A 113 -17.37 7.48 -3.21
CA LEU A 113 -18.79 7.81 -3.36
C LEU A 113 -19.63 6.61 -3.79
N LEU A 114 -19.08 5.77 -4.69
CA LEU A 114 -19.73 4.53 -5.11
C LEU A 114 -19.91 3.56 -3.94
N VAL A 115 -18.85 3.30 -3.17
CA VAL A 115 -18.91 2.43 -1.99
C VAL A 115 -19.90 2.97 -0.95
N VAL A 116 -19.89 4.28 -0.70
CA VAL A 116 -20.86 4.92 0.20
C VAL A 116 -22.29 4.72 -0.30
N ALA A 117 -22.54 4.90 -1.60
CA ALA A 117 -23.86 4.74 -2.19
C ALA A 117 -24.37 3.28 -2.10
N MET A 118 -23.50 2.30 -2.33
CA MET A 118 -23.82 0.87 -2.17
C MET A 118 -24.15 0.54 -0.71
N ALA A 119 -23.36 1.05 0.24
CA ALA A 119 -23.55 0.80 1.66
C ALA A 119 -24.78 1.49 2.30
N LEU A 120 -25.55 2.30 1.56
CA LEU A 120 -26.71 3.05 2.11
C LEU A 120 -27.85 2.13 2.57
N ASP A 121 -27.99 0.94 1.99
CA ASP A 121 -28.99 -0.04 2.39
C ASP A 121 -28.55 -0.90 3.60
N GLY A 122 -27.36 -0.63 4.14
CA GLY A 122 -26.82 -1.26 5.35
C GLY A 122 -25.80 -2.37 5.08
N GLY A 123 -25.39 -2.62 3.84
CA GLY A 123 -24.34 -3.60 3.54
C GLY A 123 -23.77 -3.48 2.12
N ILE A 124 -22.86 -4.38 1.78
CA ILE A 124 -22.39 -4.56 0.39
C ILE A 124 -22.74 -6.00 -0.01
N GLY A 125 -23.62 -6.14 -0.99
CA GLY A 125 -24.05 -7.42 -1.52
C GLY A 125 -23.00 -8.08 -2.43
N ARG A 126 -23.19 -9.37 -2.74
CA ARG A 126 -22.26 -10.13 -3.62
C ARG A 126 -22.10 -9.55 -5.02
N ILE A 127 -23.17 -9.01 -5.58
CA ILE A 127 -23.15 -8.42 -6.93
C ILE A 127 -22.33 -7.13 -6.91
N GLU A 128 -22.50 -6.34 -5.86
CA GLU A 128 -21.80 -5.09 -5.64
C GLU A 128 -20.31 -5.34 -5.40
N ALA A 129 -19.97 -6.31 -4.55
CA ALA A 129 -18.60 -6.76 -4.33
C ALA A 129 -17.95 -7.24 -5.65
N GLY A 130 -18.66 -8.04 -6.45
CA GLY A 130 -18.20 -8.47 -7.77
C GLY A 130 -17.97 -7.31 -8.74
N LEU A 131 -18.81 -6.27 -8.71
CA LEU A 131 -18.64 -5.06 -9.50
C LEU A 131 -17.40 -4.26 -9.06
N LEU A 132 -17.21 -4.07 -7.75
CA LEU A 132 -16.03 -3.38 -7.19
C LEU A 132 -14.73 -4.08 -7.63
N PHE A 133 -14.70 -5.41 -7.52
CA PHE A 133 -13.55 -6.20 -7.95
C PHE A 133 -13.34 -6.13 -9.48
N ALA A 134 -14.41 -6.14 -10.28
CA ALA A 134 -14.28 -5.94 -11.73
C ALA A 134 -13.72 -4.55 -12.08
N LEU A 135 -14.14 -3.51 -11.35
CA LEU A 135 -13.66 -2.14 -11.53
C LEU A 135 -12.17 -2.01 -11.22
N VAL A 136 -11.65 -2.63 -10.16
CA VAL A 136 -10.21 -2.56 -9.86
C VAL A 136 -9.37 -3.23 -10.95
N MET A 137 -9.86 -4.35 -11.49
CA MET A 137 -9.18 -5.04 -12.59
C MET A 137 -9.18 -4.20 -13.86
N ALA A 138 -10.32 -3.59 -14.22
CA ALA A 138 -10.42 -2.70 -15.36
C ALA A 138 -9.52 -1.46 -15.21
N TYR A 139 -9.53 -0.84 -14.02
CA TYR A 139 -8.69 0.31 -13.69
C TYR A 139 -7.19 -0.02 -13.77
N THR A 140 -6.77 -1.17 -13.24
CA THR A 140 -5.37 -1.62 -13.30
C THR A 140 -4.91 -1.83 -14.74
N VAL A 141 -5.74 -2.50 -15.57
CA VAL A 141 -5.44 -2.68 -17.00
C VAL A 141 -5.38 -1.34 -17.72
N PHE A 142 -6.32 -0.44 -17.44
CA PHE A 142 -6.34 0.91 -18.00
C PHE A 142 -5.05 1.69 -17.68
N LEU A 143 -4.62 1.71 -16.41
CA LEU A 143 -3.38 2.36 -15.99
C LEU A 143 -2.16 1.83 -16.73
N VAL A 144 -2.01 0.50 -16.81
CA VAL A 144 -0.85 -0.14 -17.46
C VAL A 144 -0.85 0.18 -18.95
N VAL A 145 -1.99 0.10 -19.63
CA VAL A 145 -2.10 0.41 -21.06
C VAL A 145 -1.85 1.89 -21.34
N GLN A 146 -2.42 2.78 -20.52
CA GLN A 146 -2.20 4.23 -20.64
C GLN A 146 -0.73 4.57 -20.44
N SER A 147 -0.10 4.02 -19.40
CA SER A 147 1.32 4.22 -19.10
C SER A 147 2.22 3.79 -20.25
N ARG A 148 1.99 2.59 -20.81
CA ARG A 148 2.79 2.10 -21.95
C ARG A 148 2.61 2.91 -23.22
N ARG A 149 1.44 3.51 -23.43
CA ARG A 149 1.19 4.39 -24.58
C ARG A 149 1.90 5.74 -24.42
N ALA A 150 1.87 6.31 -23.21
CA ALA A 150 2.55 7.55 -22.89
C ALA A 150 4.08 7.41 -22.79
N SER A 151 4.57 6.22 -22.38
CA SER A 151 6.00 5.98 -22.14
C SER A 151 6.86 5.89 -23.39
N LYS A 152 6.27 5.84 -24.61
CA LYS A 152 7.06 5.84 -25.85
C LYS A 152 7.89 7.12 -26.07
N ASP A 153 7.47 8.24 -25.48
CA ASP A 153 8.22 9.51 -25.52
C ASP A 153 8.98 9.80 -24.21
N ALA A 154 8.55 9.24 -23.08
CA ALA A 154 9.16 9.46 -21.75
C ALA A 154 10.29 8.46 -21.37
N GLU A 155 10.42 7.34 -22.10
CA GLU A 155 11.47 6.32 -21.89
C GLU A 155 12.89 6.89 -22.00
N ALA A 156 13.12 7.88 -22.87
CA ALA A 156 14.43 8.46 -23.12
C ALA A 156 14.93 9.34 -21.96
N GLU A 157 14.02 10.05 -21.28
CA GLU A 157 14.36 10.95 -20.16
C GLU A 157 14.57 10.13 -18.88
N PHE A 158 13.70 9.16 -18.60
CA PHE A 158 13.73 8.37 -17.37
C PHE A 158 14.87 7.33 -17.33
N ALA A 159 15.23 6.72 -18.47
CA ALA A 159 16.35 5.78 -18.54
C ALA A 159 17.71 6.43 -18.24
N SER A 160 17.82 7.76 -18.33
CA SER A 160 19.06 8.50 -18.10
C SER A 160 19.35 8.80 -16.62
N GLU A 161 18.34 8.79 -15.75
CA GLU A 161 18.46 9.17 -14.33
C GLU A 161 18.70 7.99 -13.38
N ILE A 162 18.53 6.75 -13.85
CA ILE A 162 18.59 5.58 -12.96
C ILE A 162 20.02 5.02 -12.92
N PRO A 163 20.57 4.77 -11.71
CA PRO A 163 21.94 4.27 -11.57
C PRO A 163 22.21 3.04 -12.44
N THR A 164 23.35 2.98 -13.10
CA THR A 164 23.80 1.90 -14.01
C THR A 164 24.21 0.60 -13.32
N SER A 165 23.64 0.30 -12.14
CA SER A 165 23.87 -0.95 -11.44
C SER A 165 23.48 -2.13 -12.34
N GLN A 166 24.45 -3.02 -12.60
CA GLN A 166 24.32 -4.09 -13.59
C GLN A 166 23.65 -5.35 -13.02
N TRP A 167 23.65 -5.54 -11.69
CA TRP A 167 23.19 -6.78 -11.06
C TRP A 167 21.65 -6.86 -10.90
N ASP A 168 20.99 -5.71 -10.72
CA ASP A 168 19.54 -5.56 -10.57
C ASP A 168 18.83 -5.25 -11.91
N ARG A 169 19.53 -5.44 -13.04
CA ARG A 169 18.96 -5.25 -14.38
C ARG A 169 17.99 -6.36 -14.79
N HIS A 170 18.20 -7.58 -14.30
CA HIS A 170 17.36 -8.70 -14.69
C HIS A 170 15.99 -8.60 -14.01
N TRP A 171 14.91 -8.68 -14.79
CA TRP A 171 13.54 -8.56 -14.29
C TRP A 171 13.24 -9.56 -13.16
N GLY A 172 13.87 -10.76 -13.18
CA GLY A 172 13.74 -11.74 -12.10
C GLY A 172 14.32 -11.27 -10.76
N VAL A 173 15.45 -10.52 -10.78
CA VAL A 173 16.02 -9.92 -9.57
C VAL A 173 15.12 -8.79 -9.06
N GLN A 174 14.53 -8.01 -9.98
CA GLN A 174 13.60 -6.93 -9.63
C GLN A 174 12.34 -7.49 -8.98
N ALA A 175 11.76 -8.55 -9.56
CA ALA A 175 10.64 -9.27 -8.98
C ALA A 175 11.00 -9.88 -7.62
N ALA A 176 12.20 -10.46 -7.48
CA ALA A 176 12.67 -10.99 -6.20
C ALA A 176 12.86 -9.88 -5.14
N LEU A 177 13.31 -8.69 -5.53
CA LEU A 177 13.41 -7.53 -4.63
C LEU A 177 12.03 -7.05 -4.19
N VAL A 178 11.05 -6.97 -5.10
CA VAL A 178 9.65 -6.62 -4.77
C VAL A 178 9.04 -7.66 -3.84
N ILE A 179 9.09 -8.94 -4.20
CA ILE A 179 8.48 -10.03 -3.43
C ILE A 179 9.18 -10.20 -2.07
N GLY A 180 10.52 -10.21 -2.05
CA GLY A 180 11.31 -10.32 -0.83
C GLY A 180 11.14 -9.08 0.06
N GLY A 181 11.08 -7.90 -0.54
CA GLY A 181 10.78 -6.65 0.15
C GLY A 181 9.41 -6.70 0.81
N LEU A 182 8.37 -7.11 0.08
CA LEU A 182 7.02 -7.31 0.62
C LEU A 182 7.00 -8.35 1.75
N ALA A 183 7.64 -9.50 1.58
CA ALA A 183 7.70 -10.52 2.63
C ALA A 183 8.34 -9.96 3.92
N LEU A 184 9.42 -9.20 3.80
CA LEU A 184 10.07 -8.54 4.93
C LEU A 184 9.20 -7.45 5.56
N LEU A 185 8.43 -6.70 4.75
CA LEU A 185 7.49 -5.70 5.26
C LEU A 185 6.39 -6.37 6.10
N VAL A 186 5.78 -7.45 5.59
CA VAL A 186 4.72 -8.17 6.30
C VAL A 186 5.25 -8.83 7.58
N LEU A 187 6.39 -9.52 7.51
CA LEU A 187 7.03 -10.12 8.68
C LEU A 187 7.45 -9.06 9.71
N GLY A 188 8.00 -7.95 9.23
CA GLY A 188 8.42 -6.83 10.07
C GLY A 188 7.24 -6.18 10.79
N ALA A 189 6.13 -5.98 10.09
CA ALA A 189 4.88 -5.49 10.67
C ALA A 189 4.35 -6.44 11.73
N ASP A 190 4.27 -7.74 11.46
CA ASP A 190 3.79 -8.75 12.42
C ASP A 190 4.61 -8.76 13.71
N TRP A 191 5.94 -8.77 13.59
CA TRP A 191 6.85 -8.76 14.75
C TRP A 191 6.76 -7.46 15.56
N LEU A 192 6.72 -6.31 14.87
CA LEU A 192 6.65 -5.01 15.51
C LEU A 192 5.32 -4.82 16.23
N VAL A 193 4.20 -5.14 15.57
CA VAL A 193 2.85 -4.97 16.12
C VAL A 193 2.62 -5.97 17.24
N GLY A 194 3.00 -7.24 17.08
CA GLY A 194 2.90 -8.25 18.12
C GLY A 194 3.66 -7.86 19.39
N ALA A 195 4.88 -7.35 19.25
CA ALA A 195 5.64 -6.85 20.38
C ALA A 195 4.99 -5.61 21.02
N ALA A 196 4.49 -4.66 20.22
CA ALA A 196 3.81 -3.46 20.69
C ALA A 196 2.54 -3.79 21.49
N VAL A 197 1.76 -4.78 21.03
CA VAL A 197 0.56 -5.27 21.74
C VAL A 197 0.94 -5.82 23.12
N VAL A 198 2.00 -6.64 23.22
CA VAL A 198 2.44 -7.20 24.50
C VAL A 198 2.93 -6.11 25.46
N PHE A 199 3.66 -5.11 24.95
CA PHE A 199 4.07 -3.96 25.76
C PHE A 199 2.86 -3.16 26.26
N ALA A 200 1.90 -2.86 25.39
CA ALA A 200 0.69 -2.12 25.76
C ALA A 200 -0.10 -2.84 26.86
N LYS A 201 -0.25 -4.17 26.77
CA LYS A 201 -0.89 -4.98 27.82
C LYS A 201 -0.12 -4.92 29.13
N TYR A 202 1.21 -4.97 29.09
CA TYR A 202 2.05 -4.85 30.27
C TYR A 202 1.86 -3.49 30.99
N PHE A 203 1.64 -2.42 30.23
CA PHE A 203 1.32 -1.09 30.77
C PHE A 203 -0.15 -0.90 31.16
N GLY A 204 -0.96 -1.97 31.11
CA GLY A 204 -2.38 -1.92 31.51
C GLY A 204 -3.30 -1.25 30.49
N VAL A 205 -2.88 -1.10 29.24
CA VAL A 205 -3.74 -0.62 28.15
C VAL A 205 -4.78 -1.68 27.83
N SER A 206 -6.05 -1.28 27.68
CA SER A 206 -7.14 -2.21 27.41
C SER A 206 -7.07 -2.81 26.00
N ASP A 207 -7.56 -4.04 25.84
CA ASP A 207 -7.61 -4.72 24.54
C ASP A 207 -8.35 -3.89 23.47
N LEU A 208 -9.39 -3.14 23.88
CA LEU A 208 -10.12 -2.23 23.02
C LEU A 208 -9.23 -1.12 22.46
N VAL A 209 -8.47 -0.43 23.32
CA VAL A 209 -7.58 0.66 22.89
C VAL A 209 -6.47 0.09 22.00
N ILE A 210 -5.92 -1.07 22.34
CA ILE A 210 -4.90 -1.74 21.52
C ILE A 210 -5.43 -2.08 20.13
N GLY A 211 -6.62 -2.68 20.05
CA GLY A 211 -7.25 -3.04 18.78
C GLY A 211 -7.53 -1.83 17.88
N LEU A 212 -8.11 -0.77 18.46
CA LEU A 212 -8.46 0.45 17.73
C LEU A 212 -7.26 1.34 17.35
N THR A 213 -6.07 1.09 17.91
CA THR A 213 -4.88 1.92 17.67
C THR A 213 -3.72 1.10 17.13
N VAL A 214 -3.06 0.31 17.98
CA VAL A 214 -1.83 -0.41 17.65
C VAL A 214 -2.05 -1.42 16.52
N VAL A 215 -3.13 -2.19 16.58
CA VAL A 215 -3.42 -3.20 15.55
C VAL A 215 -3.88 -2.53 14.26
N ALA A 216 -4.78 -1.55 14.35
CA ALA A 216 -5.29 -0.82 13.18
C ALA A 216 -4.20 -0.06 12.41
N VAL A 217 -3.25 0.56 13.11
CA VAL A 217 -2.07 1.18 12.46
C VAL A 217 -1.08 0.11 12.00
N GLY A 218 -1.05 -1.02 12.70
CA GLY A 218 -0.17 -2.14 12.45
C GLY A 218 -0.30 -2.78 11.07
N THR A 219 -1.53 -2.95 10.59
CA THR A 219 -1.79 -3.50 9.25
C THR A 219 -1.26 -2.61 8.15
N SER A 220 -1.24 -1.28 8.37
CA SER A 220 -0.72 -0.29 7.42
C SER A 220 0.76 0.07 7.64
N MET A 221 1.49 -0.69 8.46
CA MET A 221 2.94 -0.52 8.61
C MET A 221 3.73 -0.74 7.32
N PRO A 222 3.37 -1.72 6.45
CA PRO A 222 4.00 -1.87 5.14
C PRO A 222 3.90 -0.61 4.29
N GLU A 223 2.72 0.03 4.24
CA GLU A 223 2.47 1.28 3.53
C GLU A 223 3.28 2.42 4.14
N ILE A 224 3.25 2.56 5.47
CA ILE A 224 4.00 3.61 6.18
C ILE A 224 5.48 3.52 5.83
N ALA A 225 6.07 2.32 5.99
CA ALA A 225 7.49 2.09 5.73
C ALA A 225 7.83 2.34 4.27
N THR A 226 7.02 1.83 3.34
CA THR A 226 7.27 1.92 1.90
C THR A 226 7.16 3.36 1.41
N SER A 227 6.09 4.08 1.74
CA SER A 227 5.88 5.47 1.32
C SER A 227 6.92 6.42 1.93
N LEU A 228 7.30 6.22 3.19
CA LEU A 228 8.31 7.05 3.85
C LEU A 228 9.70 6.83 3.24
N ILE A 229 10.11 5.57 3.04
CA ILE A 229 11.40 5.26 2.40
C ILE A 229 11.40 5.74 0.94
N ALA A 230 10.31 5.58 0.20
CA ALA A 230 10.20 6.11 -1.16
C ALA A 230 10.39 7.64 -1.19
N ALA A 231 9.74 8.36 -0.28
CA ALA A 231 9.88 9.81 -0.16
C ALA A 231 11.32 10.22 0.19
N LEU A 232 11.95 9.55 1.15
CA LEU A 232 13.34 9.78 1.56
C LEU A 232 14.36 9.46 0.45
N ARG A 233 14.06 8.49 -0.41
CA ARG A 233 14.88 8.12 -1.58
C ARG A 233 14.63 9.00 -2.80
N GLY A 234 13.79 10.02 -2.68
CA GLY A 234 13.44 10.90 -3.80
C GLY A 234 12.48 10.26 -4.82
N GLN A 235 12.00 9.03 -4.57
CA GLN A 235 11.02 8.33 -5.40
C GLN A 235 9.59 8.75 -5.03
N ARG A 236 9.33 10.05 -5.14
CA ARG A 236 8.09 10.70 -4.69
C ARG A 236 6.85 10.17 -5.41
N ASP A 237 6.97 9.85 -6.69
CA ASP A 237 5.88 9.25 -7.47
C ASP A 237 5.45 7.89 -6.93
N ILE A 238 6.42 7.09 -6.44
CA ILE A 238 6.10 5.81 -5.78
C ILE A 238 5.48 6.07 -4.41
N ALA A 239 5.98 7.04 -3.65
CA ALA A 239 5.43 7.37 -2.33
C ALA A 239 3.95 7.78 -2.39
N VAL A 240 3.61 8.70 -3.29
CA VAL A 240 2.23 9.19 -3.50
C VAL A 240 1.38 8.14 -4.21
N GLY A 241 1.94 7.49 -5.25
CA GLY A 241 1.27 6.43 -5.99
C GLY A 241 0.88 5.26 -5.07
N ASN A 242 1.73 4.87 -4.14
CA ASN A 242 1.43 3.85 -3.14
C ASN A 242 0.21 4.21 -2.30
N VAL A 243 0.18 5.41 -1.72
CA VAL A 243 -0.94 5.86 -0.87
C VAL A 243 -2.27 5.89 -1.64
N ILE A 244 -2.29 6.52 -2.81
CA ILE A 244 -3.51 6.67 -3.60
C ILE A 244 -3.96 5.32 -4.17
N GLY A 245 -3.00 4.51 -4.66
CA GLY A 245 -3.25 3.17 -5.16
C GLY A 245 -3.80 2.25 -4.07
N SER A 246 -3.23 2.28 -2.87
CA SER A 246 -3.70 1.49 -1.72
C SER A 246 -5.12 1.87 -1.33
N ASN A 247 -5.49 3.15 -1.40
CA ASN A 247 -6.88 3.55 -1.15
C ASN A 247 -7.86 2.99 -2.19
N ILE A 248 -7.53 3.11 -3.47
CA ILE A 248 -8.36 2.57 -4.55
C ILE A 248 -8.45 1.04 -4.42
N PHE A 249 -7.34 0.37 -4.12
CA PHE A 249 -7.29 -1.07 -3.91
C PHE A 249 -8.11 -1.50 -2.69
N ASN A 250 -7.99 -0.79 -1.56
CA ASN A 250 -8.77 -1.08 -0.36
C ASN A 250 -10.28 -0.93 -0.62
N LEU A 251 -10.69 0.12 -1.34
CA LEU A 251 -12.10 0.35 -1.66
C LEU A 251 -12.66 -0.66 -2.67
N LEU A 252 -11.89 -0.99 -3.72
CA LEU A 252 -12.42 -1.77 -4.84
C LEU A 252 -12.07 -3.26 -4.75
N ALA A 253 -10.84 -3.59 -4.37
CA ALA A 253 -10.37 -4.97 -4.30
C ALA A 253 -10.66 -5.60 -2.94
N VAL A 254 -10.30 -4.92 -1.84
CA VAL A 254 -10.44 -5.50 -0.50
C VAL A 254 -11.90 -5.65 -0.12
N LEU A 255 -12.72 -4.59 -0.24
CA LEU A 255 -14.17 -4.72 -0.05
C LEU A 255 -14.83 -5.60 -1.11
N GLY A 256 -14.32 -5.61 -2.34
CA GLY A 256 -14.84 -6.47 -3.40
C GLY A 256 -14.59 -7.96 -3.14
N ALA A 257 -13.57 -8.30 -2.34
CA ALA A 257 -13.20 -9.67 -2.01
C ALA A 257 -13.72 -10.14 -0.65
N ALA A 258 -14.00 -9.23 0.28
CA ALA A 258 -14.50 -9.51 1.63
C ALA A 258 -16.01 -9.75 1.61
#